data_AF-A0A7X8WFK4-F1
#
_entry.id   AF-A0A7X8WFK4-F1
#
_cell.length_a   1.000
_cell.length_b   1.000
_cell.length_c   1.000
_cell.angle_alpha   90.00
_cell.angle_beta   90.00
_cell.angle_gamma   90.00
#
_symmetry.space_group_name_H-M   'P 1'
#
loop_
_entity.id
_entity.type
_entity.pdbx_description
1 polymer ?
#
loop_
_entity_poly.entity_id
_entity_poly.type
_entity_poly.pdbx_seq_one_letter_code
_entity_poly.pdbx_strand_id
1 'polypeptide(L)'
;TALFVDGDRIGESSDLGPDEIASLIAPYPSVTLLGEDGALLAKRLKDPKVTVFEAHRQNLGVELADRARKHYLEKGADPPDQGPTYIRKSDAERALKE
;
A
#
# COMPACT_ATOMS: atom_id res chain seq x y z
N THR A 1 -3.85 -0.78 -8.50
CA THR A 1 -2.58 -1.54 -8.56
C THR A 1 -1.41 -0.60 -8.79
N ALA A 2 -0.35 -0.71 -7.98
CA ALA A 2 0.89 0.05 -8.17
C ALA A 2 2.07 -0.92 -8.13
N LEU A 3 3.04 -0.74 -9.04
CA LEU A 3 4.27 -1.52 -9.09
C LEU A 3 5.42 -0.72 -8.46
N PHE A 4 6.23 -1.40 -7.67
CA PHE A 4 7.46 -0.85 -7.10
C PHE A 4 8.62 -1.75 -7.48
N VAL A 5 9.72 -1.16 -7.93
CA VAL A 5 10.98 -1.85 -8.26
C VAL A 5 12.08 -1.12 -7.50
N ASP A 6 12.82 -1.84 -6.67
CA ASP A 6 13.90 -1.30 -5.83
C ASP A 6 13.48 -0.10 -4.95
N GLY A 7 12.21 -0.09 -4.53
CA GLY A 7 11.64 0.97 -3.68
C GLY A 7 11.06 2.15 -4.46
N ASP A 8 11.33 2.24 -5.77
CA ASP A 8 10.79 3.27 -6.64
C ASP A 8 9.47 2.83 -7.27
N ARG A 9 8.49 3.73 -7.25
CA ARG A 9 7.20 3.50 -7.89
C ARG A 9 7.35 3.58 -9.41
N ILE A 10 6.95 2.53 -10.10
CA ILE A 10 6.97 2.47 -11.55
C ILE A 10 5.56 2.77 -12.08
N GLY A 11 5.41 3.96 -12.67
CA GLY A 11 4.16 4.40 -13.28
C GLY A 11 3.08 4.84 -12.29
N GLU A 12 1.93 5.20 -12.84
CA GLU A 12 0.75 5.58 -12.06
C GLU A 12 0.03 4.36 -11.49
N SER A 13 -0.83 4.59 -10.50
CA SER A 13 -1.64 3.52 -9.91
C SER A 13 -2.86 3.36 -10.79
N SER A 14 -3.09 2.16 -11.28
CA SER A 14 -4.21 1.83 -12.16
C SER A 14 -4.92 0.57 -11.66
N ASP A 15 -6.23 0.50 -11.87
CA ASP A 15 -7.02 -0.68 -11.49
C ASP A 15 -6.86 -1.76 -12.56
N LEU A 16 -5.85 -2.61 -12.38
CA LEU A 16 -5.52 -3.71 -13.28
C LEU A 16 -6.25 -4.99 -12.88
N GLY A 17 -6.79 -5.69 -13.87
CA GLY A 17 -7.30 -7.04 -13.73
C GLY A 17 -6.18 -8.10 -13.58
N PRO A 18 -6.52 -9.35 -13.23
CA PRO A 18 -5.52 -10.40 -13.00
C PRO A 18 -4.61 -10.69 -14.20
N ASP A 19 -5.15 -10.67 -15.43
CA ASP A 19 -4.38 -10.96 -16.65
C ASP A 19 -3.42 -9.82 -17.01
N GLU A 20 -3.83 -8.58 -16.75
CA GLU A 20 -2.99 -7.39 -16.91
C GLU A 20 -1.87 -7.39 -15.87
N ILE A 21 -2.18 -7.77 -14.63
CA ILE A 21 -1.17 -7.97 -13.59
C ILE A 21 -0.18 -9.06 -13.99
N ALA A 22 -0.65 -10.21 -14.50
CA ALA A 22 0.22 -11.28 -14.98
C ALA A 22 1.22 -10.78 -16.05
N SER A 23 0.72 -9.97 -17.00
CA SER A 23 1.54 -9.37 -18.04
C SER A 23 2.53 -8.34 -17.48
N LEU A 24 2.07 -7.49 -16.56
CA LEU A 24 2.89 -6.48 -15.89
C LEU A 24 4.06 -7.11 -15.13
N ILE A 25 3.81 -8.24 -14.45
CA ILE A 25 4.83 -8.90 -13.63
C ILE A 25 5.71 -9.87 -14.42
N ALA A 26 5.37 -10.21 -15.66
CA ALA A 26 6.09 -11.19 -16.49
C ALA A 26 7.62 -10.95 -16.57
N PRO A 27 8.12 -9.71 -16.72
CA PRO A 27 9.56 -9.44 -16.84
C PRO A 27 10.36 -9.62 -15.55
N TYR A 28 9.69 -9.68 -14.38
CA TYR A 28 10.36 -9.68 -13.10
C TYR A 28 10.61 -11.11 -12.60
N PRO A 29 11.82 -11.42 -12.08
CA PRO A 29 12.21 -12.76 -11.67
C PRO A 29 11.59 -13.19 -10.33
N SER A 30 11.19 -12.23 -9.49
CA SER A 30 10.50 -12.46 -8.23
C SER A 30 9.58 -11.29 -7.94
N VAL A 31 8.41 -11.58 -7.39
CA VAL A 31 7.36 -10.59 -7.14
C VAL A 31 6.77 -10.85 -5.77
N THR A 32 6.60 -9.79 -4.99
CA THR A 32 5.90 -9.85 -3.72
C THR A 32 4.59 -9.07 -3.81
N LEU A 33 3.48 -9.74 -3.56
CA LEU A 33 2.16 -9.11 -3.48
C LEU A 33 1.94 -8.57 -2.08
N LEU A 34 1.54 -7.31 -2.02
CA LEU A 34 1.14 -6.59 -0.81
C LEU A 34 -0.36 -6.34 -0.85
N GLY A 35 -0.99 -6.33 0.32
CA GLY A 35 -2.42 -6.02 0.48
C GLY A 35 -3.27 -7.22 0.89
N GLU A 36 -4.48 -6.92 1.36
CA GLU A 36 -5.42 -7.89 1.94
C GLU A 36 -5.79 -9.02 0.97
N ASP A 37 -5.97 -8.70 -0.31
CA ASP A 37 -6.34 -9.66 -1.36
C ASP A 37 -5.14 -10.36 -2.02
N GLY A 38 -3.91 -10.16 -1.53
CA GLY A 38 -2.70 -10.72 -2.13
C GLY A 38 -2.74 -12.24 -2.28
N ALA A 39 -3.31 -12.95 -1.29
CA ALA A 39 -3.48 -14.40 -1.32
C ALA A 39 -4.48 -14.88 -2.39
N LEU A 40 -5.55 -14.13 -2.62
CA LEU A 40 -6.54 -14.43 -3.65
C LEU A 40 -5.94 -14.23 -5.04
N LEU A 41 -5.21 -13.13 -5.23
CA LEU A 41 -4.52 -12.83 -6.48
C LEU A 41 -3.43 -13.86 -6.80
N ALA A 42 -2.60 -14.25 -5.82
CA ALA A 42 -1.59 -15.30 -6.01
C ALA A 42 -2.20 -16.64 -6.46
N LYS A 43 -3.31 -17.05 -5.85
CA LYS A 43 -4.05 -18.26 -6.26
C LYS A 43 -4.57 -18.19 -7.69
N ARG A 44 -4.95 -17.00 -8.15
CA ARG A 44 -5.38 -16.76 -9.54
C ARG A 44 -4.23 -16.81 -10.52
N LEU A 45 -3.10 -16.17 -10.19
CA LEU A 45 -1.92 -16.09 -11.05
C LEU A 45 -1.22 -17.45 -11.20
N LYS A 46 -1.17 -18.27 -10.13
CA LYS A 46 -0.49 -19.58 -10.09
C LYS A 46 0.97 -19.56 -10.55
N ASP A 47 1.62 -18.40 -10.43
CA ASP A 47 3.01 -18.21 -10.82
C ASP A 47 3.93 -18.47 -9.60
N PRO A 48 4.89 -19.42 -9.68
CA PRO A 48 5.78 -19.74 -8.57
C PRO A 48 6.71 -18.59 -8.15
N LYS A 49 6.91 -17.57 -8.99
CA LYS A 49 7.73 -16.40 -8.64
C LYS A 49 7.02 -15.41 -7.73
N VAL A 50 5.70 -15.59 -7.55
CA VAL A 50 4.85 -14.73 -6.76
C VAL A 50 4.84 -15.21 -5.31
N THR A 51 5.27 -14.33 -4.43
CA THR A 51 5.16 -14.48 -2.98
C THR A 51 4.08 -13.53 -2.46
N VAL A 52 3.37 -13.93 -1.41
CA VAL A 52 2.43 -13.05 -0.73
C VAL A 52 3.07 -12.60 0.56
N PHE A 53 3.14 -11.29 0.75
CA PHE A 53 3.60 -10.74 2.01
C PHE A 53 2.47 -10.80 3.03
N GLU A 54 2.74 -11.40 4.17
CA GLU A 54 1.79 -11.46 5.27
C GLU A 54 1.91 -10.21 6.14
N ALA A 55 0.90 -9.33 6.10
CA ALA A 55 0.92 -8.04 6.79
C ALA A 55 1.18 -8.13 8.31
N HIS A 56 0.83 -9.25 8.95
CA HIS A 56 1.10 -9.48 10.38
C HIS A 56 2.60 -9.59 10.72
N ARG A 57 3.47 -9.73 9.72
CA ARG A 57 4.93 -9.73 9.88
C ARG A 57 5.54 -8.33 9.87
N GLN A 58 4.75 -7.30 9.55
CA GLN A 58 5.18 -5.91 9.57
C GLN A 58 4.83 -5.29 10.93
N ASN A 59 5.81 -4.74 11.62
CA ASN A 59 5.51 -3.80 12.71
C ASN A 59 5.18 -2.45 12.08
N LEU A 60 3.93 -2.31 11.65
CA LEU A 60 3.44 -1.11 10.96
C LEU A 60 3.72 0.16 11.76
N GLY A 61 3.67 0.10 13.09
CA GLY A 61 3.99 1.24 13.96
C GLY A 61 5.44 1.71 13.80
N VAL A 62 6.39 0.78 13.71
CA VAL A 62 7.81 1.09 13.49
C VAL A 62 8.03 1.67 12.09
N GLU A 63 7.45 1.06 11.05
CA GLU A 63 7.60 1.60 9.69
C GLU A 63 6.99 3.00 9.53
N LEU A 64 5.83 3.24 10.12
CA LEU A 64 5.20 4.55 10.11
C LEU A 64 6.04 5.59 10.86
N ALA A 65 6.60 5.22 12.01
CA ALA A 65 7.50 6.10 12.77
C ALA A 65 8.76 6.44 11.97
N ASP A 66 9.37 5.47 11.30
CA ASP A 66 10.56 5.70 10.47
C ASP A 66 10.25 6.57 9.25
N ARG A 67 9.10 6.36 8.60
CA ARG A 67 8.64 7.23 7.50
C ARG A 67 8.38 8.66 7.97
N ALA A 68 7.71 8.84 9.11
CA ALA A 68 7.46 10.16 9.69
C ALA A 68 8.77 10.88 10.03
N ARG A 69 9.73 10.16 10.61
CA ARG A 69 11.07 10.68 10.89
C ARG A 69 11.80 11.09 9.61
N LYS A 70 11.80 10.24 8.58
CA LYS A 70 12.43 10.55 7.29
C LYS A 70 11.80 11.81 6.68
N HIS A 71 10.48 11.90 6.66
CA HIS A 71 9.75 13.07 6.17
C HIS A 71 10.15 14.34 6.91
N TYR A 72 10.18 14.29 8.25
CA TYR A 72 10.59 15.42 9.08
C TYR A 72 12.03 15.88 8.79
N LEU A 73 12.96 14.94 8.61
CA LEU A 73 14.36 15.25 8.30
C LEU A 73 14.51 15.86 6.89
N GLU A 74 13.68 15.46 5.93
CA GLU A 74 13.74 15.95 4.54
C GLU A 74 12.99 17.28 4.33
N LYS A 75 11.86 17.46 5.02
CA LYS A 75 10.90 18.55 4.73
C LYS A 75 10.65 19.48 5.93
N GLY A 76 11.15 19.13 7.11
CA GLY A 76 10.86 19.84 8.36
C GLY A 76 9.52 19.40 8.99
N ALA A 77 9.11 20.12 10.04
CA ALA A 77 7.79 19.93 10.63
C ALA A 77 6.69 20.38 9.67
N ASP A 78 5.56 19.67 9.67
CA ASP A 78 4.34 20.20 9.07
C ASP A 78 3.97 21.53 9.75
N PRO A 79 3.53 22.54 8.99
CA PRO A 79 3.02 23.78 9.56
C PRO A 79 1.88 23.49 10.56
N PRO A 80 1.78 24.25 11.67
CA PRO A 80 0.76 24.02 12.70
C PRO A 80 -0.68 24.23 12.21
N ASP A 81 -0.84 24.95 11.10
CA ASP A 81 -2.10 25.19 10.39
C ASP A 81 -2.39 24.14 9.29
N GLN A 82 -1.40 23.30 8.96
CA GLN A 82 -1.56 22.11 8.13
C GLN A 82 -1.71 20.88 9.02
N GLY A 83 -2.80 20.83 9.78
CA GLY A 83 -3.26 19.56 10.32
C GLY A 83 -3.46 18.54 9.19
N PRO A 84 -3.48 17.22 9.48
CA PRO A 84 -3.79 16.24 8.46
C PRO A 84 -5.13 16.61 7.79
N THR A 85 -5.20 16.54 6.47
CA THR A 85 -6.50 16.64 5.79
C THR A 85 -7.31 15.40 6.19
N TYR A 86 -8.35 15.57 7.01
CA TYR A 86 -9.21 14.47 7.43
C TYR A 86 -10.69 14.77 7.16
N ILE A 87 -11.44 13.72 6.80
CA ILE A 87 -12.90 13.74 6.73
C ILE A 87 -13.42 13.10 8.02
N ARG A 88 -14.15 13.86 8.83
CA ARG A 88 -14.87 13.33 9.99
C ARG A 88 -16.30 12.98 9.55
N LYS A 89 -16.78 11.78 9.90
CA LYS A 89 -18.21 11.43 9.74
C LYS A 89 -19.07 12.46 10.46
N SER A 90 -20.20 12.83 9.84
CA SER A 90 -21.12 13.79 10.47
C SER A 90 -21.63 13.23 11.80
N ASP A 91 -21.96 14.11 12.74
CA ASP A 91 -22.50 13.66 14.04
C ASP A 91 -23.80 12.84 13.85
N ALA A 92 -24.53 13.05 12.75
CA ALA A 92 -25.69 12.25 12.34
C ALA A 92 -25.33 10.79 11.98
N GLU A 93 -24.19 10.55 11.32
CA GLU A 93 -23.72 9.18 11.01
C GLU A 93 -23.12 8.47 12.23
N ARG A 94 -22.65 9.23 13.23
CA ARG A 94 -22.18 8.67 14.50
C ARG A 94 -23.34 8.22 15.39
N ALA A 95 -24.45 8.96 15.37
CA ALA A 95 -25.66 8.65 16.15
C ALA A 95 -26.41 7.39 15.66
N LEU A 96 -26.15 6.90 14.44
CA LEU A 96 -26.81 5.71 13.89
C LEU A 96 -26.18 4.37 14.35
N LYS A 97 -25.12 4.41 15.18
CA LYS A 97 -24.38 3.24 15.68
C LYS A 97 -24.52 3.01 17.19
N GLU A 98 -25.37 3.75 17.86
CA GLU A 98 -25.91 3.43 19.20
C GLU A 98 -27.35 2.95 19.06
#